data_AF-A0A381XXT3-F1
#
_entry.id   AF-A0A381XXT3-F1
#
_cell.length_a   1.000
_cell.length_b   1.000
_cell.length_c   1.000
_cell.angle_alpha   90.00
_cell.angle_beta   90.00
_cell.angle_gamma   90.00
#
_symmetry.space_group_name_H-M   'P 1'
#
loop_
_entity.id
_entity.type
_entity.pdbx_description
1 polymer ?
#
loop_
_entity_poly.entity_id
_entity_poly.type
_entity_poly.pdbx_seq_one_letter_code
_entity_poly.pdbx_strand_id
1 'polypeptide(L)'
;MGLFGRAIVSMMPLTPRFIIRWVAKRYVAGTDIASAIDLMSRMSSEGACFTVDVLGEDVESLEEAQFFMGEYIRLLDAIVENGLDANISIKPTAFGLLIDESVALANIE
;
A
#
# COMPACT_ATOMS: atom_id res chain seq x y z
N MET A 1 -1.88 16.94 -20.06
CA MET A 1 -3.01 16.00 -20.23
C MET A 1 -3.92 16.50 -21.36
N GLY A 2 -3.98 15.79 -22.49
CA GLY A 2 -4.89 16.15 -23.61
C GLY A 2 -6.36 15.90 -23.28
N LEU A 3 -7.27 16.34 -24.18
CA LEU A 3 -8.72 16.22 -24.02
C LEU A 3 -9.17 14.79 -23.72
N PHE A 4 -8.57 13.81 -24.41
CA PHE A 4 -8.84 12.39 -24.25
C PHE A 4 -8.52 11.87 -22.84
N GLY A 5 -7.39 12.28 -22.27
CA GLY A 5 -7.00 11.88 -20.92
C GLY A 5 -7.95 12.43 -19.86
N ARG A 6 -8.43 13.67 -20.02
CA ARG A 6 -9.43 14.25 -19.11
C ARG A 6 -10.75 13.48 -19.15
N ALA A 7 -11.21 13.09 -20.34
CA ALA A 7 -12.44 12.31 -20.49
C ALA A 7 -12.35 10.96 -19.75
N ILE A 8 -11.21 10.26 -19.84
CA ILE A 8 -10.99 9.00 -19.12
C ILE A 8 -11.05 9.22 -17.61
N VAL A 9 -10.32 10.22 -17.08
CA VAL A 9 -10.29 10.52 -15.64
C VAL A 9 -11.70 10.86 -15.12
N SER A 10 -12.48 11.65 -15.87
CA SER A 10 -13.85 11.99 -15.51
C SER A 10 -14.80 10.79 -15.44
N MET A 11 -14.50 9.70 -16.16
CA MET A 11 -15.30 8.46 -16.13
C MET A 11 -14.87 7.48 -15.03
N MET A 12 -13.74 7.70 -14.35
CA MET A 12 -13.23 6.79 -13.31
C MET A 12 -14.24 6.50 -12.19
N PRO A 13 -14.98 7.49 -11.63
CA PRO A 13 -15.96 7.24 -10.56
C PRO A 13 -17.10 6.30 -10.97
N LEU A 14 -17.40 6.21 -12.27
CA LEU A 14 -18.47 5.38 -12.83
C LEU A 14 -17.97 4.04 -13.36
N THR A 15 -16.65 3.84 -13.40
CA THR A 15 -16.05 2.63 -13.98
C THR A 15 -16.29 1.43 -13.05
N PRO A 16 -16.82 0.30 -13.56
CA PRO A 16 -17.03 -0.89 -12.75
C PRO A 16 -15.74 -1.41 -12.08
N ARG A 17 -15.82 -1.78 -10.80
CA ARG A 17 -14.67 -2.26 -10.00
C ARG A 17 -13.92 -3.43 -10.64
N PHE A 18 -14.60 -4.31 -11.38
CA PHE A 18 -13.95 -5.43 -12.05
C PHE A 18 -13.02 -4.99 -13.19
N ILE A 19 -13.36 -3.90 -13.90
CA ILE A 19 -12.50 -3.33 -14.95
C ILE A 19 -11.26 -2.71 -14.30
N ILE A 20 -11.45 -1.93 -13.22
CA ILE A 20 -10.36 -1.33 -12.45
C ILE A 20 -9.40 -2.43 -11.97
N ARG A 21 -9.94 -3.50 -11.35
CA ARG A 21 -9.14 -4.62 -10.87
C ARG A 21 -8.42 -5.36 -12.00
N TRP A 22 -9.04 -5.51 -13.17
CA TRP A 22 -8.43 -6.16 -14.32
C TRP A 22 -7.21 -5.39 -14.85
N VAL A 23 -7.25 -4.06 -14.83
CA VAL A 23 -6.09 -3.21 -15.19
C VAL A 23 -5.05 -3.19 -14.07
N ALA A 24 -5.48 -3.00 -12.83
CA ALA A 24 -4.60 -2.80 -11.67
C ALA A 24 -3.80 -4.05 -11.26
N LYS A 25 -4.34 -5.27 -11.49
CA LYS A 25 -3.69 -6.54 -11.06
C LYS A 25 -2.27 -6.77 -11.60
N ARG A 26 -1.86 -6.05 -12.65
CA ARG A 26 -0.49 -6.10 -13.18
C ARG A 26 0.50 -5.29 -12.33
N TYR A 27 0.00 -4.33 -11.57
CA TYR A 27 0.79 -3.32 -10.86
C TYR A 27 0.61 -3.39 -9.34
N VAL A 28 -0.49 -3.96 -8.85
CA VAL A 28 -0.84 -4.03 -7.43
C VAL A 28 -1.04 -5.49 -7.03
N ALA A 29 -0.40 -5.90 -5.93
CA ALA A 29 -0.42 -7.28 -5.46
C ALA A 29 -1.81 -7.75 -5.00
N GLY A 30 -2.61 -6.83 -4.45
CA GLY A 30 -3.97 -7.08 -4.00
C GLY A 30 -4.53 -5.91 -3.19
N THR A 31 -5.70 -6.11 -2.60
CA THR A 31 -6.38 -5.11 -1.76
C THR A 31 -6.16 -5.32 -0.26
N ASP A 32 -5.45 -6.38 0.11
CA ASP A 32 -5.25 -6.83 1.48
C ASP A 32 -3.88 -7.52 1.62
N ILE A 33 -3.40 -7.62 2.87
CA ILE A 33 -2.10 -8.21 3.19
C ILE A 33 -2.04 -9.68 2.75
N ALA A 34 -3.13 -10.44 2.92
CA ALA A 34 -3.17 -11.86 2.54
C ALA A 34 -2.88 -12.07 1.05
N SER A 35 -3.44 -11.21 0.19
CA SER A 35 -3.18 -11.22 -1.25
C SER A 35 -1.72 -10.90 -1.57
N ALA A 36 -1.10 -9.96 -0.84
CA ALA A 36 0.32 -9.65 -1.00
C ALA A 36 1.21 -10.82 -0.59
N ILE A 37 0.92 -11.48 0.53
CA ILE A 37 1.65 -12.67 1.01
C ILE A 37 1.52 -13.84 0.03
N ASP A 38 0.32 -14.11 -0.49
CA ASP A 38 0.09 -15.17 -1.49
C ASP A 38 0.87 -14.90 -2.79
N LEU A 39 0.88 -13.66 -3.27
CA LEU A 39 1.65 -13.29 -4.45
C LEU A 39 3.16 -13.45 -4.21
N MET A 40 3.68 -12.89 -3.12
CA MET A 40 5.10 -12.99 -2.78
C MET A 40 5.53 -14.44 -2.64
N SER A 41 4.77 -15.26 -1.92
CA SER A 41 5.03 -16.70 -1.76
C SER A 41 5.15 -17.45 -3.09
N ARG A 42 4.29 -17.13 -4.07
CA ARG A 42 4.36 -17.73 -5.41
C ARG A 42 5.61 -17.28 -6.16
N MET A 43 5.94 -16.00 -6.06
CA MET A 43 7.10 -15.39 -6.71
C MET A 43 8.44 -15.71 -6.03
N SER A 44 8.45 -16.13 -4.76
CA SER A 44 9.67 -16.50 -4.03
C SER A 44 10.47 -17.61 -4.73
N SER A 45 9.77 -18.50 -5.44
CA SER A 45 10.39 -19.56 -6.25
C SER A 45 11.28 -19.03 -7.39
N GLU A 46 11.12 -17.76 -7.76
CA GLU A 46 11.89 -17.08 -8.80
C GLU A 46 13.18 -16.43 -8.26
N GLY A 47 13.47 -16.55 -6.96
CA GLY A 47 14.65 -15.95 -6.33
C GLY A 47 14.57 -14.42 -6.20
N ALA A 48 13.36 -13.86 -6.19
CA ALA A 48 13.11 -12.43 -6.00
C ALA A 48 13.13 -12.05 -4.51
N CYS A 49 13.62 -10.85 -4.21
CA CYS A 49 13.34 -10.14 -2.96
C CYS A 49 12.26 -9.09 -3.20
N PHE A 50 11.50 -8.75 -2.16
CA PHE A 50 10.34 -7.87 -2.29
C PHE A 50 10.52 -6.57 -1.51
N THR A 51 9.89 -5.51 -2.03
CA THR A 51 9.62 -4.29 -1.26
C THR A 51 8.13 -4.02 -1.34
N VAL A 52 7.46 -4.04 -0.20
CA VAL A 52 6.01 -3.89 -0.10
C VAL A 52 5.66 -2.47 0.32
N ASP A 53 4.74 -1.84 -0.41
CA ASP A 53 4.21 -0.51 -0.10
C ASP A 53 2.73 -0.65 0.31
N VAL A 54 2.39 -0.16 1.50
CA VAL A 54 0.99 -0.06 1.94
C VAL A 54 0.40 1.18 1.27
N LEU A 55 -0.50 0.95 0.31
CA LEU A 55 -1.15 2.03 -0.43
C LEU A 55 -2.27 2.65 0.41
N GLY A 56 -2.18 3.96 0.63
CA GLY A 56 -3.14 4.77 1.35
C GLY A 56 -3.28 6.15 0.73
N GLU A 57 -4.37 6.84 1.06
CA GLU A 57 -4.52 8.27 0.79
C GLU A 57 -3.72 9.08 1.83
N ASP A 58 -3.47 10.36 1.55
CA ASP A 58 -2.80 11.24 2.51
C ASP A 58 -3.61 11.30 3.81
N VAL A 59 -2.98 11.00 4.95
CA VAL A 59 -3.66 11.04 6.25
C VAL A 59 -4.03 12.47 6.63
N GLU A 60 -5.27 12.67 7.03
CA GLU A 60 -5.82 13.97 7.44
C GLU A 60 -5.96 14.08 8.96
N SER A 61 -5.78 12.97 9.69
CA SER A 61 -5.84 12.94 11.16
C SER A 61 -4.79 12.03 11.80
N LEU A 62 -4.50 12.25 13.08
CA LEU A 62 -3.60 11.37 13.86
C LEU A 62 -4.21 9.97 14.08
N GLU A 63 -5.54 9.85 14.07
CA GLU A 63 -6.22 8.56 14.17
C GLU A 63 -5.98 7.71 12.91
N GLU A 64 -6.04 8.33 11.73
CA GLU A 64 -5.68 7.68 10.47
C GLU A 64 -4.20 7.29 10.42
N ALA A 65 -3.30 8.15 10.92
CA ALA A 65 -1.88 7.82 11.03
C ALA A 65 -1.65 6.57 11.91
N GLN A 66 -2.38 6.45 13.02
CA GLN A 66 -2.33 5.26 13.88
C GLN A 66 -2.93 4.02 13.21
N PHE A 67 -4.00 4.18 12.43
CA PHE A 67 -4.54 3.10 11.62
C PHE A 67 -3.51 2.55 10.63
N PHE A 68 -2.83 3.43 9.88
CA PHE A 68 -1.78 3.03 8.94
C PHE A 68 -0.60 2.39 9.64
N MET A 69 -0.16 2.92 10.79
CA MET A 69 0.87 2.28 11.62
C MET A 69 0.49 0.83 11.94
N GLY A 70 -0.77 0.58 12.30
CA GLY A 70 -1.29 -0.77 12.51
C GLY A 70 -1.24 -1.66 11.26
N GLU A 71 -1.50 -1.12 10.06
CA GLU A 71 -1.35 -1.87 8.80
C GLU A 71 0.11 -2.24 8.51
N TYR A 72 1.06 -1.34 8.75
CA TYR A 72 2.49 -1.62 8.58
C TYR A 72 2.96 -2.71 9.54
N ILE A 73 2.56 -2.66 10.81
CA ILE A 73 2.88 -3.69 11.80
C ILE A 73 2.30 -5.04 11.37
N ARG A 74 1.02 -5.10 10.99
CA ARG A 74 0.39 -6.34 10.50
C ARG A 74 1.10 -6.93 9.29
N LEU A 75 1.56 -6.06 8.37
CA LEU A 75 2.31 -6.50 7.19
C LEU A 75 3.68 -7.08 7.58
N LEU A 76 4.39 -6.43 8.49
CA LEU A 76 5.68 -6.92 9.00
C LEU A 76 5.51 -8.27 9.70
N ASP A 77 4.52 -8.40 10.58
CA ASP A 77 4.20 -9.66 11.25
C ASP A 77 3.91 -10.76 10.22
N ALA A 78 3.08 -10.48 9.21
CA ALA A 78 2.76 -11.45 8.17
C ALA A 78 3.99 -11.84 7.32
N ILE A 79 4.89 -10.90 7.02
CA ILE A 79 6.16 -11.18 6.31
C ILE A 79 7.02 -12.15 7.14
N VAL A 80 7.17 -11.87 8.43
CA VAL A 80 7.97 -12.69 9.36
C VAL A 80 7.36 -14.08 9.53
N GLU A 81 6.06 -14.16 9.78
CA GLU A 81 5.33 -15.42 9.95
C GLU A 81 5.44 -16.35 8.74
N ASN A 82 5.52 -15.79 7.53
CA ASN A 82 5.64 -16.54 6.29
C ASN A 82 7.09 -16.72 5.82
N GLY A 83 8.08 -16.19 6.55
CA GLY A 83 9.50 -16.33 6.22
C GLY A 83 9.89 -15.74 4.86
N LEU A 84 9.26 -14.63 4.46
CA LEU A 84 9.48 -13.99 3.16
C LEU A 84 10.66 -13.02 3.20
N ASP A 85 11.50 -13.03 2.16
CA ASP A 85 12.56 -12.03 1.95
C ASP A 85 11.96 -10.73 1.40
N ALA A 86 11.39 -9.94 2.31
CA ALA A 86 10.68 -8.71 1.98
C ALA A 86 11.04 -7.58 2.94
N ASN A 87 11.13 -6.37 2.38
CA ASN A 87 11.21 -5.11 3.12
C ASN A 87 9.93 -4.30 2.92
N ILE A 88 9.73 -3.25 3.72
CA ILE A 88 8.63 -2.30 3.55
C ILE A 88 9.15 -0.95 3.06
N SER A 89 8.35 -0.26 2.25
CA SER A 89 8.51 1.18 2.00
C SER A 89 7.55 1.95 2.88
N ILE A 90 8.06 2.94 3.60
CA ILE A 90 7.26 3.82 4.44
C ILE A 90 7.14 5.21 3.81
N LYS A 91 5.99 5.85 3.98
CA LYS A 91 5.78 7.26 3.63
C LYS A 91 5.60 8.06 4.91
N PRO A 92 6.54 8.92 5.34
CA PRO A 92 6.43 9.67 6.60
C PRO A 92 5.13 10.48 6.75
N THR A 93 4.55 10.93 5.64
CA THR A 93 3.24 11.59 5.62
C THR A 93 2.15 10.70 6.19
N ALA A 94 2.14 9.39 5.87
CA ALA A 94 1.20 8.42 6.41
C ALA A 94 1.36 8.18 7.93
N PHE A 95 2.49 8.61 8.52
CA PHE A 95 2.73 8.56 9.97
C PHE A 95 2.40 9.88 10.67
N GLY A 96 1.85 10.87 9.94
CA GLY A 96 1.42 12.14 10.49
C GLY A 96 2.41 13.29 10.29
N LEU A 97 3.43 13.16 9.44
CA LEU A 97 4.46 14.20 9.27
C LEU A 97 3.88 15.57 8.90
N LEU A 98 2.78 15.61 8.14
CA LEU A 98 2.13 16.87 7.74
C LEU A 98 1.19 17.43 8.82
N ILE A 99 0.93 16.67 9.89
CA ILE A 99 0.02 17.02 10.98
C ILE A 99 0.83 17.40 12.22
N ASP A 100 1.71 16.49 12.68
CA ASP A 100 2.58 16.67 13.82
C ASP A 100 3.89 15.88 13.62
N GLU A 101 4.99 16.61 13.42
CA GLU A 101 6.32 16.03 13.19
C GLU A 101 6.81 15.17 14.37
N SER A 102 6.46 15.54 15.61
CA SER A 102 6.89 14.80 16.80
C SER A 102 6.19 13.45 16.90
N VAL A 103 4.90 13.40 16.56
CA VAL A 103 4.13 12.16 16.48
C VAL A 103 4.65 11.28 15.33
N ALA A 104 4.94 11.89 14.17
CA ALA A 104 5.48 11.15 13.03
C ALA A 104 6.82 10.51 13.34
N LEU A 105 7.72 11.23 14.02
CA LEU A 105 9.00 10.69 14.44
C LEU A 105 8.82 9.55 15.44
N ALA A 106 7.97 9.74 16.46
CA ALA A 106 7.68 8.70 17.46
C ALA A 106 7.04 7.44 16.87
N ASN A 107 6.32 7.54 15.76
CA ASN A 107 5.76 6.39 15.05
C ASN A 107 6.80 5.66 14.18
N ILE A 108 7.88 6.32 13.77
CA ILE A 108 8.92 5.74 12.89
C ILE A 108 10.02 5.05 13.71
N GLU A 109 10.30 5.54 14.91
CA GLU A 109 11.30 5.00 15.85
C GLU A 109 10.84 3.69 16.53
#